data_AF-A0A8J5LWT2-F1
#
_entry.id   AF-A0A8J5LWT2-F1
#
_cell.length_a   1.000
_cell.length_b   1.000
_cell.length_c   1.000
_cell.angle_alpha   90.00
_cell.angle_beta   90.00
_cell.angle_gamma   90.00
#
_symmetry.space_group_name_H-M   'P 1'
#
loop_
_entity.id
_entity.type
_entity.pdbx_description
1 polymer ?
#
loop_
_entity_poly.entity_id
_entity_poly.type
_entity_poly.pdbx_seq_one_letter_code
_entity_poly.pdbx_strand_id
1 'polypeptide(L)'
;MENEKQEDDSLVLRCLVDHAETISNELESNQSEVDKQKEKVVEVTVDTRCNIDNSKEELELLLRRVKTTATLFTYMKSKARIMAIPQLAHTSCGIKLQEGIGFVDKFGVPLSNWSKDVDICPFEDADKGVQLTNSPRFPGSIDVYDRAYNDEMLSSVHTITDVMEFLVKRVIIAETDAANQKELVKLGLEENRRKTLQIEIMSARVEEVENFAFGANNILSEMRQKVVDMVEETARQRQQAEENKQELHRVKQNFETLRSFAKSLISVREALLSAEQHLSAGTSRLENEKVHKEAEVQKLIEENAGLRALVDKKEAQLLAMNEQCKFIALRSPGI
;
A
#
# COMPACT_ATOMS: atom_id res chain seq x y z
N MET A 1 -39.78 -103.92 -126.08
CA MET A 1 -39.77 -102.68 -125.26
C MET A 1 -40.26 -103.06 -123.87
N GLU A 2 -39.37 -103.52 -122.98
CA GLU A 2 -39.75 -103.79 -121.57
C GLU A 2 -38.52 -104.03 -120.66
N ASN A 3 -37.35 -103.46 -120.97
CA ASN A 3 -36.12 -103.60 -120.17
C ASN A 3 -35.46 -102.25 -119.81
N GLU A 4 -36.21 -101.14 -119.84
CA GLU A 4 -35.71 -99.79 -119.52
C GLU A 4 -36.44 -99.13 -118.34
N LYS A 5 -37.35 -99.85 -117.66
CA LYS A 5 -38.18 -99.28 -116.58
C LYS A 5 -37.91 -99.87 -115.18
N GLN A 6 -36.89 -100.73 -115.04
CA GLN A 6 -36.57 -101.40 -113.77
C GLN A 6 -35.20 -101.01 -113.19
N GLU A 7 -34.38 -100.29 -113.95
CA GLU A 7 -33.06 -99.80 -113.51
C GLU A 7 -33.15 -98.36 -112.93
N ASP A 8 -34.16 -97.58 -113.32
CA ASP A 8 -34.40 -96.21 -112.86
C ASP A 8 -35.02 -96.18 -111.44
N ASP A 9 -35.94 -97.10 -111.12
CA ASP A 9 -36.52 -97.25 -109.78
C ASP A 9 -35.48 -97.80 -108.75
N SER A 10 -34.48 -98.58 -109.21
CA SER A 10 -33.41 -99.11 -108.35
C SER A 10 -32.37 -98.04 -107.97
N LEU A 11 -32.10 -97.07 -108.85
CA LEU A 11 -31.20 -95.95 -108.55
C LEU A 11 -31.87 -94.93 -107.61
N VAL A 12 -33.18 -94.71 -107.76
CA VAL A 12 -33.97 -93.88 -106.83
C VAL A 12 -34.05 -94.51 -105.44
N LEU A 13 -34.26 -95.83 -105.34
CA LEU A 13 -34.26 -96.54 -104.05
C LEU A 13 -32.90 -96.50 -103.35
N ARG A 14 -31.78 -96.61 -104.09
CA ARG A 14 -30.43 -96.54 -103.51
C ARG A 14 -30.08 -95.14 -103.03
N CYS A 15 -30.45 -94.11 -103.79
CA CYS A 15 -30.28 -92.71 -103.41
C CYS A 15 -31.12 -92.34 -102.18
N LEU A 16 -32.35 -92.88 -102.06
CA LEU A 16 -33.19 -92.71 -100.87
C LEU A 16 -32.62 -93.41 -99.63
N VAL A 17 -31.98 -94.57 -99.77
CA VAL A 17 -31.33 -95.30 -98.67
C VAL A 17 -30.06 -94.59 -98.21
N ASP A 18 -29.17 -94.17 -99.12
CA ASP A 18 -27.97 -93.41 -98.77
C ASP A 18 -28.31 -92.04 -98.14
N HIS A 19 -29.39 -91.41 -98.61
CA HIS A 19 -29.90 -90.17 -98.00
C HIS A 19 -30.50 -90.42 -96.60
N ALA A 20 -31.23 -91.53 -96.41
CA ALA A 20 -31.75 -91.92 -95.09
C ALA A 20 -30.63 -92.27 -94.10
N GLU A 21 -29.54 -92.90 -94.56
CA GLU A 21 -28.37 -93.23 -93.75
C GLU A 21 -27.56 -91.98 -93.38
N THR A 22 -27.44 -91.02 -94.32
CA THR A 22 -26.85 -89.69 -94.05
C THR A 22 -27.66 -88.90 -93.04
N ILE A 23 -29.00 -88.89 -93.18
CA ILE A 23 -29.91 -88.26 -92.21
C ILE A 23 -29.80 -88.96 -90.85
N SER A 24 -29.66 -90.28 -90.80
CA SER A 24 -29.51 -91.02 -89.55
C SER A 24 -28.19 -90.69 -88.83
N ASN A 25 -27.08 -90.63 -89.57
CA ASN A 25 -25.77 -90.26 -89.01
C ASN A 25 -25.72 -88.79 -88.58
N GLU A 26 -26.33 -87.87 -89.34
CA GLU A 26 -26.50 -86.48 -88.92
C GLU A 26 -27.40 -86.39 -87.69
N LEU A 27 -28.49 -87.18 -87.61
CA LEU A 27 -29.35 -87.22 -86.44
C LEU A 27 -28.62 -87.75 -85.21
N GLU A 28 -27.80 -88.80 -85.33
CA GLU A 28 -26.97 -89.30 -84.23
C GLU A 28 -25.86 -88.32 -83.82
N SER A 29 -25.20 -87.67 -84.78
CA SER A 29 -24.19 -86.63 -84.51
C SER A 29 -24.83 -85.42 -83.81
N ASN A 30 -25.97 -84.96 -84.32
CA ASN A 30 -26.74 -83.87 -83.71
C ASN A 30 -27.25 -84.27 -82.31
N GLN A 31 -27.66 -85.52 -82.12
CA GLN A 31 -28.09 -86.04 -80.83
C GLN A 31 -26.92 -86.08 -79.83
N SER A 32 -25.73 -86.53 -80.25
CA SER A 32 -24.52 -86.49 -79.43
C SER A 32 -24.11 -85.06 -79.05
N GLU A 33 -24.21 -84.11 -79.98
CA GLU A 33 -23.90 -82.71 -79.73
C GLU A 33 -24.93 -82.05 -78.79
N VAL A 34 -26.22 -82.39 -78.96
CA VAL A 34 -27.29 -81.98 -78.04
C VAL A 34 -27.06 -82.54 -76.64
N ASP A 35 -26.65 -83.80 -76.50
CA ASP A 35 -26.42 -84.41 -75.20
C ASP A 35 -25.18 -83.83 -74.50
N LYS A 36 -24.12 -83.52 -75.26
CA LYS A 36 -22.96 -82.75 -74.76
C LYS A 36 -23.33 -81.32 -74.35
N GLN A 37 -24.22 -80.67 -75.10
CA GLN A 37 -24.72 -79.33 -74.74
C GLN A 37 -25.62 -79.38 -73.49
N LYS A 38 -26.46 -80.41 -73.33
CA LYS A 38 -27.27 -80.62 -72.12
C LYS A 38 -26.41 -80.85 -70.89
N GLU A 39 -25.36 -81.66 -70.99
CA GLU A 39 -24.42 -81.89 -69.89
C GLU A 39 -23.75 -80.58 -69.45
N LYS A 40 -23.28 -79.78 -70.42
CA LYS A 40 -22.67 -78.47 -70.14
C LYS A 40 -23.66 -77.46 -69.55
N VAL A 41 -24.92 -77.49 -69.97
CA VAL A 41 -25.98 -76.67 -69.37
C VAL A 41 -26.22 -77.11 -67.93
N VAL A 42 -26.25 -78.40 -67.62
CA VAL A 42 -26.41 -78.90 -66.25
C VAL A 42 -25.23 -78.47 -65.37
N GLU A 43 -23.99 -78.61 -65.82
CA GLU A 43 -22.78 -78.17 -65.11
C GLU A 43 -22.82 -76.66 -64.79
N VAL A 44 -23.07 -75.82 -65.80
CA VAL A 44 -23.19 -74.36 -65.62
C VAL A 44 -24.35 -74.00 -64.70
N THR A 45 -25.46 -74.74 -64.76
CA THR A 45 -26.62 -74.53 -63.88
C THR A 45 -26.31 -74.90 -62.43
N VAL A 46 -25.49 -75.93 -62.20
CA VAL A 46 -25.01 -76.32 -60.86
C VAL A 46 -24.01 -75.29 -60.32
N ASP A 47 -23.06 -74.84 -61.13
CA ASP A 47 -22.07 -73.82 -60.74
C ASP A 47 -22.72 -72.47 -60.41
N THR A 48 -23.66 -72.02 -61.25
CA THR A 48 -24.41 -70.78 -61.00
C THR A 48 -25.28 -70.89 -59.76
N ARG A 49 -25.92 -72.03 -59.51
CA ARG A 49 -26.70 -72.27 -58.29
C ARG A 49 -25.82 -72.29 -57.04
N CYS A 50 -24.66 -72.96 -57.09
CA CYS A 50 -23.69 -72.98 -56.01
C CYS A 50 -23.15 -71.57 -55.70
N ASN A 51 -22.87 -70.76 -56.73
CA ASN A 51 -22.44 -69.38 -56.57
C ASN A 51 -23.52 -68.48 -55.94
N ILE A 52 -24.78 -68.65 -56.35
CA ILE A 52 -25.92 -67.93 -55.77
C ILE A 52 -26.08 -68.28 -54.28
N ASP A 53 -26.00 -69.56 -53.91
CA ASP A 53 -26.19 -69.98 -52.52
C ASP A 53 -25.03 -69.51 -51.63
N ASN A 54 -23.77 -69.55 -52.11
CA ASN A 54 -22.63 -68.96 -51.41
C ASN A 54 -22.79 -67.43 -51.21
N SER A 55 -23.27 -66.70 -52.21
CA SER A 55 -23.50 -65.25 -52.11
C SER A 55 -24.59 -64.87 -51.10
N LYS A 56 -25.60 -65.72 -50.91
CA LYS A 56 -26.64 -65.55 -49.88
C LYS A 56 -26.08 -65.76 -48.48
N GLU A 57 -25.23 -66.75 -48.27
CA GLU A 57 -24.60 -67.02 -46.98
C GLU A 57 -23.65 -65.88 -46.56
N GLU A 58 -22.87 -65.34 -47.51
CA GLU A 58 -22.03 -64.15 -47.28
C GLU A 58 -22.88 -62.92 -46.92
N LEU A 59 -24.02 -62.71 -47.60
CA LEU A 59 -24.94 -61.62 -47.31
C LEU A 59 -25.59 -61.75 -45.92
N GLU A 60 -25.98 -62.96 -45.53
CA GLU A 60 -26.53 -63.23 -44.19
C GLU A 60 -25.50 -62.99 -43.09
N LEU A 61 -24.25 -63.42 -43.28
CA LEU A 61 -23.15 -63.14 -42.36
C LEU A 61 -22.90 -61.64 -42.26
N LEU A 62 -22.82 -60.93 -43.38
CA LEU A 62 -22.63 -59.48 -43.39
C LEU A 62 -23.76 -58.78 -42.64
N LEU A 63 -25.01 -59.22 -42.84
CA LEU A 63 -26.17 -58.70 -42.12
C LEU A 63 -26.07 -58.95 -40.60
N ARG A 64 -25.58 -60.11 -40.16
CA ARG A 64 -25.33 -60.39 -38.74
C ARG A 64 -24.25 -59.47 -38.17
N ARG A 65 -23.13 -59.30 -38.86
CA ARG A 65 -22.04 -58.37 -38.44
C ARG A 65 -22.52 -56.93 -38.32
N VAL A 66 -23.29 -56.46 -39.30
CA VAL A 66 -23.88 -55.11 -39.29
C VAL A 66 -24.83 -54.96 -38.09
N LYS A 67 -25.67 -55.97 -37.81
CA LYS A 67 -26.56 -55.96 -36.63
C LYS A 67 -25.76 -55.90 -35.33
N THR A 68 -24.74 -56.73 -35.16
CA THR A 68 -23.88 -56.72 -33.95
C THR A 68 -23.19 -55.37 -33.78
N THR A 69 -22.59 -54.85 -34.85
CA THR A 69 -21.92 -53.54 -34.84
C THR A 69 -22.88 -52.41 -34.49
N ALA A 70 -24.11 -52.43 -35.04
CA ALA A 70 -25.14 -51.44 -34.72
C ALA A 70 -25.55 -51.48 -33.24
N THR A 71 -25.68 -52.68 -32.65
CA THR A 71 -25.97 -52.83 -31.21
C THR A 71 -24.82 -52.31 -30.35
N LEU A 72 -23.57 -52.66 -30.68
CA LEU A 72 -22.39 -52.18 -29.96
C LEU A 72 -22.23 -50.65 -30.06
N PHE A 73 -22.46 -50.08 -31.24
CA PHE A 73 -22.44 -48.62 -31.42
C PHE A 73 -23.55 -47.93 -30.62
N THR A 74 -24.73 -48.54 -30.54
CA THR A 74 -25.83 -48.04 -29.71
C THR A 74 -25.47 -48.07 -28.22
N TYR A 75 -24.82 -49.15 -27.75
CA TYR A 75 -24.28 -49.25 -26.40
C TYR A 75 -23.27 -48.13 -26.12
N MET A 76 -22.26 -47.97 -26.99
CA MET A 76 -21.25 -46.93 -26.84
C MET A 76 -21.86 -45.53 -26.82
N LYS A 77 -22.83 -45.27 -27.70
CA LYS A 77 -23.57 -43.99 -27.74
C LYS A 77 -24.32 -43.73 -26.43
N SER A 78 -24.98 -44.75 -25.87
CA SER A 78 -25.64 -44.65 -24.57
C SER A 78 -24.63 -44.35 -23.46
N LYS A 79 -23.52 -45.09 -23.44
CA LYS A 79 -22.46 -44.93 -22.45
C LYS A 79 -21.81 -43.55 -22.49
N ALA A 80 -21.48 -43.05 -23.68
CA ALA A 80 -20.95 -41.70 -23.88
C ALA A 80 -21.92 -40.61 -23.38
N ARG A 81 -23.24 -40.78 -23.60
CA ARG A 81 -24.26 -39.84 -23.09
C ARG A 81 -24.32 -39.82 -21.56
N ILE A 82 -24.24 -40.98 -20.92
CA ILE A 82 -24.21 -41.09 -19.45
C ILE A 82 -22.96 -40.41 -18.89
N MET A 83 -21.80 -40.66 -19.51
CA MET A 83 -20.52 -40.07 -19.16
C MET A 83 -20.44 -38.57 -19.40
N ALA A 84 -21.23 -38.01 -20.32
CA ALA A 84 -21.28 -36.58 -20.59
C ALA A 84 -22.02 -35.78 -19.51
N ILE A 85 -22.79 -36.43 -18.63
CA ILE A 85 -23.52 -35.77 -17.55
C ILE A 85 -22.75 -36.00 -16.24
N PRO A 86 -22.15 -34.98 -15.61
CA PRO A 86 -21.22 -35.17 -14.48
C PRO A 86 -21.76 -36.05 -13.34
N GLN A 87 -23.01 -35.82 -12.93
CA GLN A 87 -23.65 -36.59 -11.85
C GLN A 87 -23.84 -38.08 -12.19
N LEU A 88 -24.13 -38.39 -13.45
CA LEU A 88 -24.24 -39.78 -13.93
C LEU A 88 -22.89 -40.39 -14.27
N ALA A 89 -21.92 -39.56 -14.67
CA ALA A 89 -20.55 -39.97 -14.90
C ALA A 89 -19.90 -40.49 -13.62
N HIS A 90 -20.20 -39.85 -12.48
CA HIS A 90 -19.74 -40.32 -11.17
C HIS A 90 -20.22 -41.74 -10.88
N THR A 91 -21.51 -42.00 -11.04
CA THR A 91 -22.07 -43.34 -10.79
C THR A 91 -21.60 -44.37 -11.82
N SER A 92 -21.54 -44.01 -13.11
CA SER A 92 -21.10 -44.92 -14.19
C SER A 92 -19.62 -45.27 -14.13
N CYS A 93 -18.77 -44.36 -13.66
CA CYS A 93 -17.33 -44.60 -13.52
C CYS A 93 -16.98 -45.13 -12.12
N GLY A 94 -17.98 -45.35 -11.26
CA GLY A 94 -17.81 -45.80 -9.87
C GLY A 94 -17.10 -44.80 -8.97
N ILE A 95 -17.14 -43.52 -9.31
CA ILE A 95 -16.54 -42.43 -8.57
C ILE A 95 -17.45 -42.03 -7.41
N LYS A 96 -16.90 -41.98 -6.20
CA LYS A 96 -17.61 -41.58 -4.98
C LYS A 96 -16.86 -40.45 -4.29
N LEU A 97 -17.59 -39.53 -3.67
CA LEU A 97 -17.02 -38.51 -2.80
C LEU A 97 -16.85 -39.10 -1.40
N GLN A 98 -15.62 -39.11 -0.89
CA GLN A 98 -15.28 -39.52 0.47
C GLN A 98 -14.80 -38.31 1.28
N GLU A 99 -15.39 -38.13 2.46
CA GLU A 99 -15.07 -37.01 3.35
C GLU A 99 -13.59 -37.03 3.76
N GLY A 100 -12.91 -35.89 3.65
CA GLY A 100 -11.47 -35.72 3.93
C GLY A 100 -10.49 -36.24 2.85
N ILE A 101 -10.92 -37.14 1.96
CA ILE A 101 -10.07 -37.75 0.92
C ILE A 101 -10.41 -37.21 -0.49
N GLY A 102 -11.65 -36.76 -0.71
CA GLY A 102 -12.11 -36.24 -2.00
C GLY A 102 -12.73 -37.34 -2.87
N PHE A 103 -12.61 -37.21 -4.20
CA PHE A 103 -13.17 -38.20 -5.13
C PHE A 103 -12.31 -39.46 -5.19
N VAL A 104 -12.96 -40.63 -5.14
CA VAL A 104 -12.36 -41.95 -5.06
C VAL A 104 -12.96 -42.88 -6.12
N ASP A 105 -12.14 -43.70 -6.77
CA ASP A 105 -12.57 -44.66 -7.80
C ASP A 105 -13.32 -45.89 -7.23
N LYS A 106 -13.88 -46.73 -8.10
CA LYS A 106 -14.56 -48.00 -7.79
C LYS A 106 -13.74 -48.95 -6.91
N PHE A 107 -12.41 -48.84 -6.96
CA PHE A 107 -11.47 -49.62 -6.16
C PHE A 107 -11.03 -48.96 -4.84
N GLY A 108 -11.60 -47.80 -4.48
CA GLY A 108 -11.19 -47.08 -3.27
C GLY A 108 -9.92 -46.25 -3.43
N VAL A 109 -9.40 -46.11 -4.65
CA VAL A 109 -8.18 -45.33 -4.93
C VAL A 109 -8.53 -43.85 -5.13
N PRO A 110 -7.92 -42.91 -4.37
CA PRO A 110 -8.15 -41.48 -4.55
C PRO A 110 -7.76 -41.01 -5.94
N LEU A 111 -8.61 -40.20 -6.57
CA LEU A 111 -8.34 -39.64 -7.90
C LEU A 111 -7.17 -38.65 -7.89
N SER A 112 -6.83 -38.08 -6.74
CA SER A 112 -5.65 -37.22 -6.55
C SER A 112 -4.31 -37.92 -6.77
N ASN A 113 -4.28 -39.26 -6.63
CA ASN A 113 -3.09 -40.08 -6.83
C ASN A 113 -2.87 -40.50 -8.29
N TRP A 114 -3.78 -40.11 -9.19
CA TRP A 114 -3.68 -40.46 -10.60
C TRP A 114 -2.62 -39.59 -11.28
N SER A 115 -1.83 -40.22 -12.16
CA SER A 115 -0.83 -39.50 -12.95
C SER A 115 -1.51 -38.40 -13.78
N LYS A 116 -0.95 -37.19 -13.73
CA LYS A 116 -1.39 -36.06 -14.57
C LYS A 116 -0.89 -36.18 -16.01
N ASP A 117 0.07 -37.09 -16.24
CA ASP A 117 0.72 -37.33 -17.51
C ASP A 117 -0.08 -38.30 -18.39
N VAL A 118 0.02 -38.08 -19.70
CA VAL A 118 -0.66 -38.86 -20.74
C VAL A 118 0.22 -40.07 -21.05
N ASP A 119 0.00 -41.20 -20.37
CA ASP A 119 0.47 -42.48 -20.88
C ASP A 119 -0.73 -43.23 -21.48
N ILE A 120 -0.92 -43.04 -22.79
CA ILE A 120 -2.00 -43.70 -23.56
C ILE A 120 -1.60 -45.14 -23.93
N CYS A 121 -0.39 -45.61 -23.58
CA CYS A 121 0.00 -47.00 -23.84
C CYS A 121 -0.01 -47.81 -22.55
N PRO A 122 -0.89 -48.82 -22.49
CA PRO A 122 -0.31 -50.16 -22.55
C PRO A 122 -1.21 -51.14 -23.30
N PHE A 123 -1.39 -51.01 -24.63
CA PHE A 123 -1.95 -52.12 -25.44
C PHE A 123 -1.44 -52.10 -26.89
N GLU A 124 -0.15 -51.85 -27.08
CA GLU A 124 0.62 -52.42 -28.20
C GLU A 124 1.61 -53.42 -27.61
N ASP A 125 1.11 -54.48 -27.00
CA ASP A 125 1.94 -55.67 -26.76
C ASP A 125 1.08 -56.92 -26.71
N ALA A 126 0.54 -57.24 -27.88
CA ALA A 126 0.33 -58.61 -28.25
C ALA A 126 0.77 -58.71 -29.70
N ASP A 127 2.04 -59.07 -29.88
CA ASP A 127 2.47 -59.90 -30.99
C ASP A 127 1.51 -61.09 -31.14
N LYS A 128 0.40 -60.85 -31.83
CA LYS A 128 -0.37 -61.87 -32.51
C LYS A 128 -0.06 -61.68 -33.98
N GLY A 129 1.18 -62.03 -34.34
CA GLY A 129 1.47 -62.61 -35.64
C GLY A 129 0.52 -63.79 -35.88
N VAL A 130 -0.64 -63.51 -36.48
CA VAL A 130 -1.39 -64.49 -37.25
C VAL A 130 -1.60 -63.85 -38.61
N GLN A 131 -0.64 -64.15 -39.48
CA GLN A 131 -0.79 -64.06 -40.92
C GLN A 131 -2.14 -64.71 -41.30
N LEU A 132 -3.12 -63.92 -41.70
CA LEU A 132 -4.17 -64.41 -42.59
C LEU A 132 -3.62 -64.29 -44.01
N THR A 133 -2.77 -65.27 -44.30
CA THR A 133 -2.41 -65.67 -45.65
C THR A 133 -3.68 -65.82 -46.48
N ASN A 134 -3.73 -65.13 -47.61
CA ASN A 134 -4.56 -65.47 -48.75
C ASN A 134 -4.47 -66.98 -49.01
N SER A 135 -5.51 -67.76 -48.65
CA SER A 135 -5.57 -69.20 -48.89
C SER A 135 -6.93 -69.56 -49.53
N PRO A 136 -6.96 -70.49 -50.50
CA PRO A 136 -8.15 -70.76 -51.32
C PRO A 136 -9.28 -71.38 -50.51
N ARG A 137 -10.51 -71.03 -50.90
CA ARG A 137 -11.80 -71.44 -50.31
C ARG A 137 -11.85 -72.91 -49.91
N PHE A 138 -11.98 -73.17 -48.62
CA PHE A 138 -12.54 -74.42 -48.08
C PHE A 138 -13.90 -74.11 -47.42
N PRO A 139 -15.00 -74.77 -47.84
CA PRO A 139 -16.33 -74.53 -47.31
C PRO A 139 -16.47 -75.23 -45.96
N GLY A 140 -16.03 -74.57 -44.89
CA GLY A 140 -16.05 -75.21 -43.57
C GLY A 140 -15.45 -74.39 -42.43
N SER A 141 -15.79 -73.11 -42.28
CA SER A 141 -15.94 -72.46 -40.96
C SER A 141 -16.28 -70.96 -41.09
N ILE A 142 -17.40 -70.64 -41.73
CA ILE A 142 -17.92 -69.26 -41.81
C ILE A 142 -18.18 -68.69 -40.40
N ASP A 143 -18.56 -69.54 -39.44
CA ASP A 143 -18.76 -69.20 -38.02
C ASP A 143 -17.48 -68.74 -37.29
N VAL A 144 -16.32 -69.29 -37.65
CA VAL A 144 -15.04 -68.98 -36.97
C VAL A 144 -14.57 -67.56 -37.30
N TYR A 145 -14.74 -67.12 -38.56
CA TYR A 145 -14.42 -65.76 -38.97
C TYR A 145 -15.40 -64.74 -38.38
N ASP A 146 -16.67 -65.08 -38.19
CA ASP A 146 -17.65 -64.20 -37.55
C ASP A 146 -17.37 -64.01 -36.06
N ARG A 147 -16.99 -65.09 -35.37
CA ARG A 147 -16.53 -65.03 -33.98
C ARG A 147 -15.32 -64.11 -33.79
N ALA A 148 -14.28 -64.28 -34.60
CA ALA A 148 -13.07 -63.46 -34.50
C ALA A 148 -13.34 -61.96 -34.71
N TYR A 149 -14.20 -61.62 -35.69
CA TYR A 149 -14.63 -60.24 -35.93
C TYR A 149 -15.41 -59.65 -34.73
N ASN A 150 -16.33 -60.42 -34.16
CA ASN A 150 -17.11 -59.99 -33.00
C ASN A 150 -16.21 -59.79 -31.77
N ASP A 151 -15.20 -60.66 -31.58
CA ASP A 151 -14.22 -60.54 -30.49
C ASP A 151 -13.35 -59.28 -30.65
N GLU A 152 -12.88 -58.96 -31.87
CA GLU A 152 -12.12 -57.73 -32.16
C GLU A 152 -12.96 -56.47 -31.97
N MET A 153 -14.22 -56.49 -32.41
CA MET A 153 -15.17 -55.39 -32.22
C MET A 153 -15.49 -55.17 -30.74
N LEU A 154 -15.72 -56.25 -29.99
CA LEU A 154 -15.89 -56.17 -28.54
C LEU A 154 -14.63 -55.60 -27.89
N SER A 155 -13.43 -56.07 -28.26
CA SER A 155 -12.17 -55.53 -27.75
C SER A 155 -12.06 -54.03 -28.00
N SER A 156 -12.37 -53.57 -29.21
CA SER A 156 -12.36 -52.16 -29.59
C SER A 156 -13.35 -51.33 -28.75
N VAL A 157 -14.56 -51.85 -28.53
CA VAL A 157 -15.59 -51.20 -27.69
C VAL A 157 -15.12 -51.09 -26.23
N HIS A 158 -14.44 -52.11 -25.70
CA HIS A 158 -13.86 -52.08 -24.35
C HIS A 158 -12.73 -51.04 -24.27
N THR A 159 -11.79 -51.03 -25.22
CA THR A 159 -10.70 -50.03 -25.24
C THR A 159 -11.24 -48.61 -25.31
N ILE A 160 -12.20 -48.34 -26.20
CA ILE A 160 -12.80 -46.99 -26.31
C ILE A 160 -13.54 -46.62 -25.03
N THR A 161 -14.25 -47.58 -24.44
CA THR A 161 -14.95 -47.42 -23.16
C THR A 161 -13.98 -47.03 -22.03
N ASP A 162 -12.84 -47.71 -21.93
CA ASP A 162 -11.84 -47.46 -20.88
C ASP A 162 -11.18 -46.09 -21.08
N VAL A 163 -10.89 -45.71 -22.33
CA VAL A 163 -10.40 -44.37 -22.67
C VAL A 163 -11.44 -43.30 -22.30
N MET A 164 -12.73 -43.53 -22.59
CA MET A 164 -13.81 -42.62 -22.18
C MET A 164 -13.88 -42.46 -20.66
N GLU A 165 -13.82 -43.56 -19.89
CA GLU A 165 -13.81 -43.54 -18.42
C GLU A 165 -12.58 -42.78 -17.88
N PHE A 166 -11.40 -43.01 -18.46
CA PHE A 166 -10.17 -42.32 -18.09
C PHE A 166 -10.25 -40.81 -18.32
N LEU A 167 -10.72 -40.39 -19.50
CA LEU A 167 -10.89 -38.97 -19.83
C LEU A 167 -11.89 -38.28 -18.90
N VAL A 168 -13.01 -38.92 -18.60
CA VAL A 168 -14.02 -38.42 -17.67
C VAL A 168 -13.44 -38.22 -16.27
N LYS A 169 -12.69 -39.20 -15.74
CA LYS A 169 -12.02 -39.09 -14.44
C LYS A 169 -11.06 -37.90 -14.40
N ARG A 170 -10.29 -37.68 -15.47
CA ARG A 170 -9.37 -36.52 -15.58
C ARG A 170 -10.12 -35.19 -15.60
N VAL A 171 -11.22 -35.10 -16.34
CA VAL A 171 -12.05 -33.87 -16.37
C VAL A 171 -12.59 -33.56 -14.98
N ILE A 172 -13.08 -34.57 -14.25
CA ILE A 172 -13.59 -34.41 -12.87
C ILE A 172 -12.49 -33.90 -11.93
N ILE A 173 -11.27 -34.46 -12.02
CA ILE A 173 -10.12 -33.98 -11.22
C ILE A 173 -9.82 -32.52 -11.54
N ALA A 174 -9.70 -32.17 -12.83
CA ALA A 174 -9.37 -30.82 -13.26
C ALA A 174 -10.44 -29.80 -12.84
N GLU A 175 -11.72 -30.16 -12.95
CA GLU A 175 -12.84 -29.31 -12.53
C GLU A 175 -12.86 -29.12 -11.00
N THR A 176 -12.64 -30.20 -10.24
CA THR A 176 -12.57 -30.15 -8.78
C THR A 176 -11.39 -29.33 -8.30
N ASP A 177 -10.20 -29.53 -8.88
CA ASP A 177 -9.01 -28.75 -8.58
C ASP A 177 -9.22 -27.27 -8.90
N ALA A 178 -9.82 -26.94 -10.05
CA ALA A 178 -10.14 -25.56 -10.42
C ALA A 178 -11.15 -24.91 -9.44
N ALA A 179 -12.16 -25.65 -9.01
CA ALA A 179 -13.12 -25.19 -8.01
C ALA A 179 -12.45 -24.93 -6.65
N ASN A 180 -11.59 -25.85 -6.20
CA ASN A 180 -10.82 -25.70 -4.96
C ASN A 180 -9.87 -24.49 -5.02
N GLN A 181 -9.14 -24.31 -6.13
CA GLN A 181 -8.27 -23.15 -6.31
C GLN A 181 -9.07 -21.83 -6.31
N LYS A 182 -10.25 -21.81 -6.93
CA LYS A 182 -11.15 -20.64 -6.89
C LYS A 182 -11.60 -20.31 -5.46
N GLU A 183 -11.88 -21.32 -4.64
CA GLU A 183 -12.23 -21.13 -3.23
C GLU A 183 -11.04 -20.58 -2.41
N LEU A 184 -9.84 -21.14 -2.60
CA LEU A 184 -8.62 -20.64 -1.95
C LEU A 184 -8.34 -19.18 -2.31
N VAL A 185 -8.50 -18.80 -3.58
CA VAL A 185 -8.37 -17.39 -4.02
C VAL A 185 -9.40 -16.50 -3.34
N LYS A 186 -10.65 -16.96 -3.22
CA LYS A 186 -11.71 -16.21 -2.54
C LYS A 186 -11.38 -16.00 -1.06
N LEU A 187 -10.90 -17.03 -0.36
CA LEU A 187 -10.47 -16.93 1.04
C LEU A 187 -9.28 -15.98 1.19
N GLY A 188 -8.29 -16.06 0.29
CA GLY A 188 -7.15 -15.16 0.28
C GLY A 188 -7.53 -13.69 0.04
N LEU A 189 -8.50 -13.43 -0.84
CA LEU A 189 -9.02 -12.08 -1.08
C LEU A 189 -9.71 -11.51 0.16
N GLU A 190 -10.50 -12.31 0.87
CA GLU A 190 -11.16 -11.89 2.11
C GLU A 190 -10.15 -11.60 3.22
N GLU A 191 -9.13 -12.45 3.38
CA GLU A 191 -8.05 -12.18 4.33
C GLU A 191 -7.27 -10.91 3.97
N ASN A 192 -7.00 -10.67 2.69
CA ASN A 192 -6.34 -9.46 2.23
C ASN A 192 -7.21 -8.23 2.53
N ARG A 193 -8.52 -8.29 2.26
CA ARG A 193 -9.46 -7.21 2.62
C ARG A 193 -9.44 -6.89 4.11
N ARG A 194 -9.43 -7.93 4.97
CA ARG A 194 -9.32 -7.76 6.43
C ARG A 194 -8.00 -7.09 6.83
N LYS A 195 -6.88 -7.52 6.24
CA LYS A 195 -5.55 -6.95 6.51
C LYS A 195 -5.46 -5.49 6.03
N THR A 196 -6.01 -5.17 4.86
CA THR A 196 -6.11 -3.79 4.36
C THR A 196 -6.86 -2.90 5.33
N LEU A 197 -8.03 -3.32 5.82
CA LEU A 197 -8.80 -2.55 6.81
C LEU A 197 -8.00 -2.34 8.11
N GLN A 198 -7.26 -3.36 8.56
CA GLN A 198 -6.41 -3.25 9.74
C GLN A 198 -5.27 -2.23 9.53
N ILE A 199 -4.66 -2.21 8.34
CA ILE A 199 -3.63 -1.22 7.97
C ILE A 199 -4.24 0.18 7.95
N GLU A 200 -5.42 0.37 7.35
CA GLU A 200 -6.10 1.67 7.34
C GLU A 200 -6.37 2.21 8.75
N ILE A 201 -6.85 1.36 9.67
CA ILE A 201 -7.06 1.73 11.08
C ILE A 201 -5.73 2.11 11.75
N MET A 202 -4.68 1.33 11.53
CA MET A 202 -3.36 1.62 12.10
C MET A 202 -2.78 2.93 11.54
N SER A 203 -2.96 3.19 10.25
CA SER A 203 -2.53 4.43 9.59
C SER A 203 -3.24 5.64 10.18
N ALA A 204 -4.56 5.58 10.35
CA ALA A 204 -5.32 6.66 10.99
C ALA A 204 -4.83 6.94 12.41
N ARG A 205 -4.54 5.88 13.20
CA ARG A 205 -4.00 6.03 14.55
C ARG A 205 -2.60 6.65 14.56
N VAL A 206 -1.75 6.35 13.58
CA VAL A 206 -0.42 6.96 13.46
C VAL A 206 -0.55 8.46 13.12
N GLU A 207 -1.47 8.82 12.22
CA GLU A 207 -1.76 10.22 11.89
C GLU A 207 -2.24 11.02 13.11
N GLU A 208 -3.12 10.44 13.95
CA GLU A 208 -3.53 11.07 15.21
C GLU A 208 -2.36 11.32 16.17
N VAL A 209 -1.43 10.35 16.29
CA VAL A 209 -0.24 10.48 17.14
C VAL A 209 0.71 11.54 16.58
N GLU A 210 0.88 11.62 15.26
CA GLU A 210 1.68 12.65 14.60
C GLU A 210 1.13 14.05 14.88
N ASN A 211 -0.19 14.23 14.72
CA ASN A 211 -0.87 15.49 15.02
C ASN A 211 -0.72 15.88 16.50
N PHE A 212 -0.83 14.92 17.42
CA PHE A 212 -0.61 15.16 18.85
C PHE A 212 0.83 15.58 19.15
N ALA A 213 1.82 14.87 18.59
CA ALA A 213 3.23 15.17 18.76
C ALA A 213 3.59 16.55 18.18
N PHE A 214 3.03 16.91 17.02
CA PHE A 214 3.17 18.22 16.42
C PHE A 214 2.60 19.32 17.33
N GLY A 215 1.39 19.14 17.87
CA GLY A 215 0.79 20.07 18.82
C GLY A 215 1.62 20.25 20.10
N ALA A 216 2.12 19.15 20.66
CA ALA A 216 2.99 19.19 21.85
C ALA A 216 4.31 19.93 21.58
N ASN A 217 4.93 19.70 20.42
CA ASN A 217 6.15 20.38 20.01
C ASN A 217 5.96 21.89 19.83
N ASN A 218 4.83 22.32 19.27
CA ASN A 218 4.52 23.75 19.15
C ASN A 218 4.45 24.40 20.54
N ILE A 219 3.72 23.80 21.50
CA ILE A 219 3.62 24.31 22.87
C ILE A 219 5.01 24.34 23.55
N LEU A 220 5.80 23.28 23.41
CA LEU A 220 7.15 23.23 23.97
C LEU A 220 8.07 24.31 23.39
N SER A 221 7.94 24.61 22.10
CA SER A 221 8.70 25.67 21.44
C SER A 221 8.32 27.05 21.97
N GLU A 222 7.03 27.33 22.18
CA GLU A 222 6.54 28.58 22.78
C GLU A 222 7.00 28.73 24.23
N MET A 223 6.91 27.65 25.03
CA MET A 223 7.40 27.65 26.41
C MET A 223 8.90 27.91 26.46
N ARG A 224 9.67 27.27 25.57
CA ARG A 224 11.12 27.50 25.46
C ARG A 224 11.41 28.96 25.15
N GLN A 225 10.70 29.58 24.21
CA GLN A 225 10.90 30.99 23.88
C GLN A 225 10.58 31.90 25.08
N LYS A 226 9.45 31.69 25.76
CA LYS A 226 9.10 32.45 26.97
C LYS A 226 10.15 32.35 28.08
N VAL A 227 10.76 31.17 28.24
CA VAL A 227 11.87 30.98 29.20
C VAL A 227 13.10 31.77 28.78
N VAL A 228 13.44 31.78 27.48
CA VAL A 228 14.55 32.60 26.95
C VAL A 228 14.28 34.08 27.23
N ASP A 229 13.10 34.59 26.88
CA ASP A 229 12.72 35.98 27.09
C ASP A 229 12.78 36.37 28.57
N MET A 230 12.31 35.50 29.47
CA MET A 230 12.37 35.72 30.92
C MET A 230 13.80 35.74 31.46
N VAL A 231 14.69 34.90 30.92
CA VAL A 231 16.12 34.90 31.29
C VAL A 231 16.79 36.21 30.83
N GLU A 232 16.49 36.68 29.63
CA GLU A 232 16.98 37.97 29.12
C GLU A 232 16.45 39.15 29.94
N GLU A 233 15.16 39.15 30.28
CA GLU A 233 14.55 40.14 31.17
C GLU A 233 15.23 40.15 32.54
N THR A 234 15.45 38.97 33.13
CA THR A 234 16.13 38.83 34.42
C THR A 234 17.57 39.35 34.35
N ALA A 235 18.27 39.16 33.23
CA ALA A 235 19.61 39.72 33.03
C ALA A 235 19.57 41.25 32.97
N ARG A 236 18.60 41.84 32.26
CA ARG A 236 18.41 43.29 32.19
C ARG A 236 18.09 43.90 33.55
N GLN A 237 17.21 43.26 34.32
CA GLN A 237 16.88 43.68 35.69
C GLN A 237 18.10 43.64 36.62
N ARG A 238 18.96 42.61 36.51
CA ARG A 238 20.21 42.55 37.27
C ARG A 238 21.16 43.68 36.90
N GLN A 239 21.30 44.01 35.62
CA GLN A 239 22.13 45.13 35.18
C GLN A 239 21.61 46.45 35.75
N GLN A 240 20.30 46.71 35.63
CA GLN A 240 19.69 47.93 36.15
C GLN A 240 19.82 48.03 37.68
N ALA A 241 19.74 46.91 38.40
CA ALA A 241 19.96 46.88 39.85
C ALA A 241 21.42 47.27 40.22
N GLU A 242 22.41 46.85 39.44
CA GLU A 242 23.81 47.24 39.66
C GLU A 242 24.04 48.72 39.32
N GLU A 243 23.44 49.24 38.23
CA GLU A 243 23.47 50.67 37.90
C GLU A 243 22.86 51.52 39.02
N ASN A 244 21.69 51.12 39.55
CA ASN A 244 21.03 51.78 40.67
C ASN A 244 21.89 51.76 41.95
N LYS A 245 22.59 50.64 42.20
CA LYS A 245 23.50 50.52 43.34
C LYS A 245 24.69 51.49 43.21
N GLN A 246 25.25 51.62 42.01
CA GLN A 246 26.33 52.58 41.73
C GLN A 246 25.84 54.03 41.91
N GLU A 247 24.67 54.38 41.38
CA GLU A 247 24.10 55.72 41.57
C GLU A 247 23.80 56.00 43.05
N LEU A 248 23.29 55.01 43.79
CA LEU A 248 23.09 55.13 45.24
C LEU A 248 24.41 55.39 45.98
N HIS A 249 25.49 54.69 45.61
CA HIS A 249 26.82 54.95 46.17
C HIS A 249 27.30 56.37 45.85
N ARG A 250 27.14 56.84 44.61
CA ARG A 250 27.48 58.20 44.19
C ARG A 250 26.72 59.26 44.98
N VAL A 251 25.40 59.09 45.13
CA VAL A 251 24.54 59.99 45.90
C VAL A 251 24.96 60.01 47.37
N LYS A 252 25.25 58.85 47.99
CA LYS A 252 25.75 58.80 49.38
C LYS A 252 27.03 59.61 49.56
N GLN A 253 27.99 59.47 48.65
CA GLN A 253 29.23 60.26 48.68
C GLN A 253 28.95 61.77 48.57
N ASN A 254 28.04 62.17 47.67
CA ASN A 254 27.62 63.57 47.55
C ASN A 254 26.97 64.12 48.82
N PHE A 255 26.20 63.29 49.55
CA PHE A 255 25.64 63.69 50.84
C PHE A 255 26.71 63.82 51.94
N GLU A 256 27.71 62.93 51.95
CA GLU A 256 28.83 63.03 52.89
C GLU A 256 29.68 64.28 52.64
N THR A 257 29.95 64.62 51.38
CA THR A 257 30.65 65.85 51.03
C THR A 257 29.83 67.08 51.42
N LEU A 258 28.53 67.11 51.09
CA LEU A 258 27.63 68.19 51.50
C LEU A 258 27.57 68.34 53.03
N ARG A 259 27.53 67.23 53.78
CA ARG A 259 27.55 67.25 55.25
C ARG A 259 28.84 67.85 55.79
N SER A 260 29.99 67.51 55.21
CA SER A 260 31.29 68.10 55.59
C SER A 260 31.34 69.60 55.30
N PHE A 261 30.80 70.02 54.15
CA PHE A 261 30.67 71.42 53.78
C PHE A 261 29.76 72.20 54.74
N ALA A 262 28.59 71.66 55.09
CA ALA A 262 27.68 72.27 56.06
C ALA A 262 28.35 72.43 57.45
N LYS A 263 29.11 71.41 57.91
CA LYS A 263 29.89 71.52 59.15
C LYS A 263 30.94 72.63 59.08
N SER A 264 31.64 72.75 57.94
CA SER A 264 32.61 73.82 57.71
C SER A 264 31.94 75.20 57.75
N LEU A 265 30.78 75.36 57.11
CA LEU A 265 30.01 76.61 57.15
C LEU A 265 29.54 76.97 58.56
N ILE A 266 29.11 75.99 59.36
CA ILE A 266 28.74 76.20 60.76
C ILE A 266 29.95 76.72 61.55
N SER A 267 31.12 76.08 61.39
CA SER A 267 32.36 76.52 62.06
C SER A 267 32.76 77.95 61.64
N VAL A 268 32.67 78.29 60.35
CA VAL A 268 32.92 79.65 59.86
C VAL A 268 31.92 80.64 60.48
N ARG A 269 30.63 80.28 60.56
CA ARG A 269 29.60 81.12 61.19
C ARG A 269 29.89 81.35 62.67
N GLU A 270 30.28 80.31 63.41
CA GLU A 270 30.62 80.42 64.83
C GLU A 270 31.83 81.33 65.04
N ALA A 271 32.86 81.21 64.21
CA ALA A 271 34.03 82.11 64.23
C ALA A 271 33.64 83.56 63.92
N LEU A 272 32.77 83.78 62.92
CA LEU A 272 32.26 85.12 62.58
C LEU A 272 31.45 85.73 63.72
N LEU A 273 30.55 84.96 64.36
CA LEU A 273 29.77 85.42 65.51
C LEU A 273 30.66 85.77 66.70
N SER A 274 31.71 84.98 66.95
CA SER A 274 32.70 85.31 67.99
C SER A 274 33.46 86.60 67.65
N ALA A 275 33.89 86.77 66.40
CA ALA A 275 34.53 88.01 65.94
C ALA A 275 33.59 89.22 66.08
N GLU A 276 32.32 89.07 65.72
CA GLU A 276 31.29 90.11 65.88
C GLU A 276 31.09 90.49 67.35
N GLN A 277 31.01 89.51 68.26
CA GLN A 277 30.91 89.77 69.71
C GLN A 277 32.13 90.54 70.23
N HIS A 278 33.34 90.16 69.81
CA HIS A 278 34.57 90.88 70.16
C HIS A 278 34.57 92.32 69.64
N LEU A 279 34.14 92.54 68.39
CA LEU A 279 34.03 93.87 67.80
C LEU A 279 32.95 94.71 68.50
N SER A 280 31.79 94.14 68.79
CA SER A 280 30.71 94.80 69.53
C SER A 280 31.17 95.25 70.93
N ALA A 281 31.80 94.34 71.68
CA ALA A 281 32.38 94.66 72.99
C ALA A 281 33.47 95.74 72.90
N GLY A 282 34.32 95.69 71.86
CA GLY A 282 35.32 96.71 71.56
C GLY A 282 34.69 98.09 71.30
N THR A 283 33.63 98.14 70.47
CA THR A 283 32.88 99.36 70.16
C THR A 283 32.21 99.94 71.42
N SER A 284 31.55 99.13 72.24
CA SER A 284 30.95 99.61 73.50
C SER A 284 32.00 100.16 74.47
N ARG A 285 33.18 99.53 74.56
CA ARG A 285 34.29 100.04 75.37
C ARG A 285 34.77 101.40 74.87
N LEU A 286 34.96 101.55 73.56
CA LEU A 286 35.39 102.82 72.95
C LEU A 286 34.34 103.92 73.12
N GLU A 287 33.04 103.60 73.02
CA GLU A 287 31.96 104.58 73.27
C GLU A 287 31.97 105.06 74.74
N ASN A 288 32.12 104.14 75.70
CA ASN A 288 32.25 104.51 77.12
C ASN A 288 33.49 105.39 77.37
N GLU A 289 34.63 105.05 76.77
CA GLU A 289 35.85 105.84 76.86
C GLU A 289 35.67 107.23 76.24
N LYS A 290 34.98 107.32 75.10
CA LYS A 290 34.62 108.58 74.44
C LYS A 290 33.72 109.44 75.34
N VAL A 291 32.63 108.90 75.87
CA VAL A 291 31.72 109.64 76.78
C VAL A 291 32.46 110.14 78.02
N HIS A 292 33.35 109.32 78.59
CA HIS A 292 34.18 109.75 79.72
C HIS A 292 35.11 110.92 79.36
N LYS A 293 35.79 110.83 78.21
CA LYS A 293 36.65 111.91 77.70
C LYS A 293 35.87 113.17 77.35
N GLU A 294 34.69 113.06 76.76
CA GLU A 294 33.81 114.19 76.47
C GLU A 294 33.34 114.89 77.76
N ALA A 295 33.00 114.13 78.80
CA ALA A 295 32.66 114.68 80.12
C ALA A 295 33.85 115.42 80.77
N GLU A 296 35.07 114.88 80.65
CA GLU A 296 36.30 115.53 81.11
C GLU A 296 36.55 116.86 80.38
N VAL A 297 36.39 116.87 79.05
CA VAL A 297 36.49 118.09 78.23
C VAL A 297 35.45 119.12 78.66
N GLN A 298 34.18 118.71 78.87
CA GLN A 298 33.12 119.62 79.30
C GLN A 298 33.44 120.27 80.66
N LYS A 299 33.95 119.47 81.62
CA LYS A 299 34.42 119.98 82.92
C LYS A 299 35.54 121.01 82.75
N LEU A 300 36.51 120.74 81.88
CA LEU A 300 37.61 121.68 81.58
C LEU A 300 37.11 122.96 80.88
N ILE A 301 36.06 122.88 80.07
CA ILE A 301 35.41 124.04 79.46
C ILE A 301 34.72 124.90 80.53
N GLU A 302 33.96 124.29 81.44
CA GLU A 302 33.30 124.99 82.56
C GLU A 302 34.31 125.65 83.49
N GLU A 303 35.38 124.94 83.83
CA GLU A 303 36.49 125.49 84.61
C GLU A 303 37.15 126.68 83.88
N ASN A 304 37.42 126.56 82.58
CA ASN A 304 37.94 127.67 81.77
C ASN A 304 36.96 128.86 81.69
N ALA A 305 35.66 128.61 81.57
CA ALA A 305 34.65 129.67 81.57
C ALA A 305 34.60 130.39 82.93
N GLY A 306 34.70 129.64 84.03
CA GLY A 306 34.81 130.20 85.38
C GLY A 306 36.09 131.03 85.57
N LEU A 307 37.22 130.54 85.06
CA LEU A 307 38.48 131.28 85.04
C LEU A 307 38.37 132.56 84.19
N ARG A 308 37.75 132.51 83.00
CA ARG A 308 37.47 133.71 82.19
C ARG A 308 36.59 134.71 82.93
N ALA A 309 35.49 134.28 83.54
CA ALA A 309 34.63 135.17 84.32
C ALA A 309 35.38 135.79 85.52
N LEU A 310 36.29 135.03 86.14
CA LEU A 310 37.17 135.55 87.19
C LEU A 310 38.15 136.60 86.64
N VAL A 311 38.72 136.36 85.47
CA VAL A 311 39.56 137.32 84.74
C VAL A 311 38.76 138.58 84.42
N ASP A 312 37.59 138.48 83.80
CA ASP A 312 36.71 139.61 83.47
C ASP A 312 36.35 140.42 84.72
N LYS A 313 36.05 139.75 85.84
CA LYS A 313 35.79 140.40 87.13
C LYS A 313 37.01 141.17 87.63
N LYS A 314 38.22 140.60 87.48
CA LYS A 314 39.47 141.25 87.87
C LYS A 314 39.82 142.41 86.94
N GLU A 315 39.59 142.29 85.64
CA GLU A 315 39.71 143.38 84.68
C GLU A 315 38.72 144.50 84.96
N ALA A 316 37.45 144.19 85.26
CA ALA A 316 36.46 145.18 85.66
C ALA A 316 36.83 145.87 86.98
N GLN A 317 37.36 145.12 87.96
CA GLN A 317 37.90 145.70 89.20
C GLN A 317 39.08 146.63 88.91
N LEU A 318 39.99 146.22 88.02
CA LEU A 318 41.13 147.05 87.59
C LEU A 318 40.66 148.30 86.85
N LEU A 319 39.69 148.20 85.94
CA LEU A 319 39.09 149.34 85.24
C LEU A 319 38.38 150.29 86.20
N ALA A 320 37.61 149.77 87.16
CA ALA A 320 36.96 150.57 88.19
C ALA A 320 37.98 151.28 89.10
N MET A 321 39.07 150.58 89.48
CA MET A 321 40.19 151.21 90.19
C MET A 321 40.89 152.26 89.34
N ASN A 322 41.09 152.00 88.04
CA ASN A 322 41.71 152.94 87.10
C ASN A 322 40.83 154.20 86.93
N GLU A 323 39.51 154.04 86.81
CA GLU A 323 38.57 155.17 86.79
C GLU A 323 38.48 155.87 88.14
N GLN A 324 38.58 155.16 89.29
CA GLN A 324 38.76 155.81 90.59
C GLN A 324 40.06 156.62 90.64
N CYS A 325 41.17 156.10 90.13
CA CYS A 325 42.43 156.85 90.03
C CYS A 325 42.30 158.07 89.13
N LYS A 326 41.59 157.99 87.98
CA LYS A 326 41.24 159.15 87.15
C LYS A 326 40.33 160.15 87.86
N PHE A 327 39.31 159.67 88.58
CA PHE A 327 38.37 160.52 89.31
C PHE A 327 39.08 161.23 90.47
N ILE A 328 39.98 160.54 91.18
CA ILE A 328 40.87 161.14 92.20
C ILE A 328 41.80 162.18 91.55
N ALA A 329 42.35 161.90 90.36
CA ALA A 329 43.14 162.87 89.61
C ALA A 329 42.33 164.10 89.15
N LEU A 330 41.03 163.96 88.89
CA LEU A 330 40.10 165.05 88.51
C LEU A 330 39.44 165.76 89.70
N ARG A 331 39.43 165.16 90.90
CA ARG A 331 38.83 165.72 92.13
C ARG A 331 39.84 166.24 93.16
N SER A 332 41.13 166.25 92.83
CA SER A 332 42.10 166.97 93.65
C SER A 332 41.98 168.48 93.39
N PRO A 333 41.68 169.30 94.41
CA PRO A 333 41.64 170.75 94.28
C PRO A 333 43.05 171.34 94.43
N GLY A 334 43.43 172.19 93.48
CA GLY A 334 44.51 173.19 93.61
C GLY A 334 45.85 172.80 92.98
N ILE A 335 46.09 173.24 91.74
CA ILE A 335 46.85 174.45 91.34
C ILE A 335 46.30 174.91 89.99
#